data_AF-A0A6G1SVU2-F1
#
_entry.id   AF-A0A6G1SVU2-F1
#
_cell.length_a   1.000
_cell.length_b   1.000
_cell.length_c   1.000
_cell.angle_alpha   90.00
_cell.angle_beta   90.00
_cell.angle_gamma   90.00
#
_symmetry.space_group_name_H-M   'P 1'
#
loop_
_entity.id
_entity.type
_entity.pdbx_description
1 polymer ?
#
loop_
_entity_poly.entity_id
_entity_poly.type
_entity_poly.pdbx_seq_one_letter_code
_entity_poly.pdbx_strand_id
1 'polypeptide(L)'
;MTKSTISEQSPAPVVGPKRAGPRAFSSQAFVMIALSIALIAGCSDGAGVTHGTATATVTGGTATATAASTSTPAVGTTGIPAVDSVLQMLEAGDLEGLIALVEYQQAGCTTVGEVGGPPRCEPSEPPGTVVSVFPVVQCEGTFLRDARPALASIVEGSLYAVVELPATPRSVPYWPAGEYRIIVKETPENPQGHAIVLERGRIVRTDSGCMDIDTLMHSGSLPLPVLL
;
A
#
# COMPACT_ATOMS: atom_id res chain seq x y z
N MET A 1 -6.78 40.90 -43.08
CA MET A 1 -8.19 40.63 -42.74
C MET A 1 -8.58 39.31 -43.39
N THR A 2 -8.46 38.21 -42.66
CA THR A 2 -8.62 36.85 -43.20
C THR A 2 -9.88 36.24 -42.58
N LYS A 3 -10.84 35.83 -43.42
CA LYS A 3 -12.18 35.46 -43.00
C LYS A 3 -12.24 33.95 -42.76
N SER A 4 -12.07 33.52 -41.50
CA SER A 4 -12.20 32.10 -41.14
C SER A 4 -13.67 31.68 -41.16
N THR A 5 -14.00 30.72 -42.01
CA THR A 5 -15.35 30.13 -42.10
C THR A 5 -15.42 28.93 -41.17
N ILE A 6 -16.23 29.02 -40.11
CA ILE A 6 -16.48 27.89 -39.20
C ILE A 6 -17.52 26.98 -39.87
N SER A 7 -17.15 25.73 -40.14
CA SER A 7 -18.05 24.74 -40.72
C SER A 7 -18.87 24.08 -39.61
N GLU A 8 -20.17 24.32 -39.59
CA GLU A 8 -21.10 23.78 -38.61
C GLU A 8 -21.32 22.27 -38.88
N GLN A 9 -20.81 21.39 -38.01
CA GLN A 9 -21.01 19.95 -38.11
C GLN A 9 -22.22 19.54 -37.25
N SER A 10 -23.29 19.10 -37.92
CA SER A 10 -24.51 18.60 -37.28
C SER A 10 -24.21 17.32 -36.47
N PRO A 11 -24.66 17.21 -35.20
CA PRO A 11 -24.40 16.04 -34.38
C PRO A 11 -25.20 14.81 -34.87
N ALA A 12 -24.56 13.65 -34.85
CA ALA A 12 -25.18 12.37 -35.19
C ALA A 12 -26.22 11.93 -34.12
N PRO A 13 -27.28 11.19 -34.49
CA PRO A 13 -28.31 10.74 -33.55
C PRO A 13 -27.75 9.72 -32.54
N VAL A 14 -27.96 10.01 -31.25
CA VAL A 14 -27.57 9.13 -30.15
C VAL A 14 -28.52 7.92 -30.08
N VAL A 15 -28.01 6.74 -30.44
CA VAL A 15 -28.75 5.48 -30.30
C VAL A 15 -28.71 5.02 -28.84
N GLY A 16 -29.81 5.19 -28.11
CA GLY A 16 -29.93 4.78 -26.72
C GLY A 16 -29.87 3.25 -26.52
N PRO A 17 -29.37 2.76 -25.37
CA PRO A 17 -29.24 1.33 -25.12
C PRO A 17 -30.60 0.62 -24.99
N LYS A 18 -30.74 -0.52 -25.67
CA LYS A 18 -31.91 -1.40 -25.53
C LYS A 18 -32.02 -1.89 -24.07
N ARG A 19 -33.16 -1.59 -23.42
CA ARG A 19 -33.50 -2.15 -22.11
C ARG A 19 -33.68 -3.66 -22.22
N ALA A 20 -32.79 -4.44 -21.60
CA ALA A 20 -33.00 -5.86 -21.40
C ALA A 20 -34.07 -6.09 -20.32
N GLY A 21 -35.03 -6.98 -20.59
CA GLY A 21 -36.12 -7.28 -19.65
C GLY A 21 -35.67 -8.09 -18.43
N PRO A 22 -36.51 -8.18 -17.39
CA PRO A 22 -36.18 -8.90 -16.16
C PRO A 22 -36.04 -10.40 -16.41
N ARG A 23 -34.89 -10.98 -16.04
CA ARG A 23 -34.72 -12.44 -15.93
C ARG A 23 -35.17 -12.87 -14.55
N ALA A 24 -36.16 -13.76 -14.48
CA ALA A 24 -36.59 -14.37 -13.23
C ALA A 24 -35.45 -15.19 -12.62
N PHE A 25 -35.06 -14.87 -11.39
CA PHE A 25 -34.12 -15.69 -10.63
C PHE A 25 -34.84 -16.92 -10.09
N SER A 26 -34.33 -18.10 -10.43
CA SER A 26 -34.83 -19.39 -9.96
C SER A 26 -34.24 -19.71 -8.59
N SER A 27 -35.07 -19.83 -7.57
CA SER A 27 -34.65 -20.27 -6.24
C SER A 27 -34.31 -21.76 -6.24
N GLN A 28 -33.03 -22.08 -6.16
CA GLN A 28 -32.50 -23.36 -5.67
C GLN A 28 -31.25 -23.04 -4.87
N ALA A 29 -30.86 -23.71 -3.79
CA ALA A 29 -31.47 -24.66 -2.86
C ALA A 29 -30.28 -25.01 -1.93
N PHE A 30 -30.51 -25.13 -0.63
CA PHE A 30 -29.46 -25.45 0.35
C PHE A 30 -28.65 -26.68 -0.05
N VAL A 31 -27.32 -26.59 0.04
CA VAL A 31 -26.45 -27.75 0.29
C VAL A 31 -25.48 -27.40 1.41
N MET A 32 -25.75 -27.92 2.61
CA MET A 32 -24.77 -27.93 3.70
C MET A 32 -23.67 -28.94 3.38
N ILE A 33 -22.42 -28.48 3.34
CA ILE A 33 -21.25 -29.37 3.34
C ILE A 33 -20.54 -29.22 4.67
N ALA A 34 -20.76 -30.18 5.56
CA ALA A 34 -19.94 -30.36 6.75
C ALA A 34 -18.59 -30.92 6.31
N LEU A 35 -17.49 -30.22 6.59
CA LEU A 35 -16.14 -30.70 6.30
C LEU A 35 -15.43 -31.11 7.59
N SER A 36 -15.02 -32.38 7.62
CA SER A 36 -14.50 -33.05 8.82
C SER A 36 -13.13 -32.54 9.25
N ILE A 37 -12.98 -32.30 10.56
CA ILE A 37 -11.68 -32.07 11.19
C ILE A 37 -10.94 -33.40 11.30
N ALA A 38 -9.82 -33.55 10.61
CA ALA A 38 -8.88 -34.66 10.78
C ALA A 38 -7.63 -34.15 11.52
N LEU A 39 -7.43 -34.58 12.77
CA LEU A 39 -6.17 -34.35 13.47
C LEU A 39 -5.06 -35.19 12.83
N ILE A 40 -3.96 -34.56 12.44
CA ILE A 40 -2.69 -35.24 12.18
C ILE A 40 -1.69 -34.74 13.23
N ALA A 41 -1.50 -35.54 14.28
CA ALA A 41 -0.39 -35.36 15.20
C ALA A 41 0.88 -35.95 14.55
N GLY A 42 1.80 -35.08 14.12
CA GLY A 42 3.07 -35.45 13.52
C GLY A 42 4.24 -34.96 14.36
N CYS A 43 4.73 -35.79 15.29
CA CYS A 43 6.01 -35.56 15.94
C CYS A 43 7.15 -35.79 14.92
N SER A 44 8.20 -34.99 14.96
CA SER A 44 9.43 -35.24 14.20
C SER A 44 10.62 -34.64 14.95
N ASP A 45 11.19 -35.43 15.87
CA ASP A 45 12.52 -35.20 16.43
C ASP A 45 13.58 -35.33 15.32
N GLY A 46 14.48 -34.35 15.18
CA GLY A 46 15.36 -34.27 14.01
C GLY A 46 16.68 -33.53 14.23
N ALA A 47 17.69 -34.28 14.68
CA ALA A 47 19.13 -34.06 14.48
C ALA A 47 19.73 -32.64 14.70
N GLY A 48 20.47 -32.48 15.81
CA GLY A 48 21.35 -31.32 16.00
C GLY A 48 22.57 -31.34 15.07
N VAL A 49 22.93 -30.18 14.52
CA VAL A 49 24.14 -29.96 13.72
C VAL A 49 25.17 -29.21 14.56
N THR A 50 26.31 -29.84 14.81
CA THR A 50 27.46 -29.22 15.48
C THR A 50 28.22 -28.30 14.51
N HIS A 51 28.03 -27.00 14.64
CA HIS A 51 28.85 -26.01 13.92
C HIS A 51 30.23 -25.90 14.56
N GLY A 52 31.28 -26.11 13.77
CA GLY A 52 32.67 -26.02 14.22
C GLY A 52 33.11 -24.57 14.44
N THR A 53 33.59 -24.27 15.65
CA THR A 53 34.15 -22.96 16.01
C THR A 53 35.49 -22.73 15.31
N ALA A 54 35.52 -21.80 14.36
CA ALA A 54 36.76 -21.31 13.74
C ALA A 54 37.33 -20.14 14.55
N THR A 55 38.41 -20.37 15.30
CA THR A 55 39.12 -19.31 16.04
C THR A 55 40.05 -18.54 15.10
N ALA A 56 39.71 -17.29 14.77
CA ALA A 56 40.58 -16.39 14.03
C ALA A 56 41.41 -15.50 14.97
N THR A 57 42.74 -15.62 14.91
CA THR A 57 43.66 -14.75 15.66
C THR A 57 43.79 -13.40 14.97
N VAL A 58 43.31 -12.33 15.61
CA VAL A 58 43.47 -10.95 15.12
C VAL A 58 44.71 -10.32 15.74
N THR A 59 45.69 -10.00 14.90
CA THR A 59 46.90 -9.25 15.30
C THR A 59 46.56 -7.77 15.48
N GLY A 60 46.73 -7.26 16.70
CA GLY A 60 46.39 -5.87 17.04
C GLY A 60 47.35 -4.85 16.41
N GLY A 61 46.83 -4.03 15.49
CA GLY A 61 47.46 -2.79 15.05
C GLY A 61 46.89 -1.61 15.85
N THR A 62 47.75 -0.88 16.58
CA THR A 62 47.34 0.31 17.34
C THR A 62 47.04 1.48 16.38
N ALA A 63 45.77 1.63 16.00
CA ALA A 63 45.30 2.77 15.23
C ALA A 63 45.07 3.99 16.14
N THR A 64 45.67 5.12 15.80
CA THR A 64 45.38 6.41 16.44
C THR A 64 43.94 6.81 16.10
N ALA A 65 43.07 6.84 17.11
CA ALA A 65 41.67 7.21 16.93
C ALA A 65 41.53 8.71 16.60
N THR A 66 41.48 9.03 15.30
CA THR A 66 40.81 10.27 14.86
C THR A 66 39.36 10.20 15.31
N ALA A 67 38.87 11.26 15.96
CA ALA A 67 37.47 11.35 16.36
C ALA A 67 36.59 11.35 15.10
N ALA A 68 36.09 10.17 14.74
CA ALA A 68 35.12 10.03 13.68
C ALA A 68 33.85 10.77 14.13
N SER A 69 33.48 11.81 13.39
CA SER A 69 32.15 12.37 13.50
C SER A 69 31.17 11.23 13.25
N THR A 70 30.35 10.91 14.24
CA THR A 70 29.21 10.01 14.09
C THR A 70 28.19 10.70 13.20
N SER A 71 28.44 10.68 11.89
CA SER A 71 27.40 10.85 10.90
C SER A 71 26.41 9.73 11.15
N THR A 72 25.22 10.07 11.66
CA THR A 72 24.04 9.23 11.50
C THR A 72 24.06 8.74 10.05
N PRO A 73 24.04 7.42 9.78
CA PRO A 73 24.08 6.93 8.42
C PRO A 73 22.90 7.56 7.67
N ALA A 74 23.22 8.39 6.68
CA ALA A 74 22.21 9.06 5.88
C ALA A 74 21.30 7.99 5.29
N VAL A 75 19.99 8.25 5.30
CA VAL A 75 19.02 7.39 4.63
C VAL A 75 19.50 7.14 3.20
N GLY A 76 19.71 5.87 2.85
CA GLY A 76 20.27 5.51 1.56
C GLY A 76 19.36 5.97 0.41
N THR A 77 19.95 6.39 -0.70
CA THR A 77 19.18 6.67 -1.92
C THR A 77 18.94 5.38 -2.68
N THR A 78 17.70 5.13 -3.07
CA THR A 78 17.31 4.00 -3.94
C THR A 78 17.71 4.22 -5.40
N GLY A 79 17.98 5.47 -5.80
CA GLY A 79 18.25 5.84 -7.19
C GLY A 79 16.99 6.02 -8.02
N ILE A 80 15.81 5.94 -7.39
CA ILE A 80 14.49 6.17 -7.99
C ILE A 80 14.02 7.55 -7.51
N PRO A 81 14.05 8.61 -8.33
CA PRO A 81 13.86 9.98 -7.86
C PRO A 81 12.55 10.24 -7.12
N ALA A 82 11.48 9.52 -7.47
CA ALA A 82 10.19 9.63 -6.81
C ALA A 82 10.17 9.01 -5.41
N VAL A 83 10.88 7.89 -5.22
CA VAL A 83 11.05 7.24 -3.90
C VAL A 83 11.96 8.10 -3.04
N ASP A 84 13.10 8.52 -3.58
CA ASP A 84 14.11 9.33 -2.87
C ASP A 84 13.53 10.68 -2.41
N SER A 85 12.62 11.30 -3.18
CA SER A 85 11.88 12.50 -2.76
C SER A 85 10.97 12.25 -1.56
N VAL A 86 10.34 11.07 -1.44
CA VAL A 86 9.47 10.73 -0.31
C VAL A 86 10.31 10.35 0.91
N LEU A 87 11.44 9.67 0.72
CA LEU A 87 12.40 9.40 1.80
C LEU A 87 12.91 10.71 2.43
N GLN A 88 13.24 11.71 1.60
CA GLN A 88 13.65 13.03 2.09
C GLN A 88 12.53 13.74 2.86
N MET A 89 11.27 13.64 2.44
CA MET A 89 10.14 14.22 3.18
C MET A 89 9.92 13.52 4.53
N LEU A 90 10.08 12.20 4.60
CA LEU A 90 10.02 11.45 5.85
C LEU A 90 11.16 11.86 6.81
N GLU A 91 12.40 11.92 6.33
CA GLU A 91 13.55 12.37 7.12
C GLU A 91 13.40 13.82 7.62
N ALA A 92 12.78 14.69 6.82
CA ALA A 92 12.52 16.09 7.17
C ALA A 92 11.28 16.34 8.05
N GLY A 93 10.44 15.32 8.28
CA GLY A 93 9.16 15.49 8.98
C GLY A 93 8.08 16.22 8.16
N ASP A 94 8.20 16.28 6.84
CA ASP A 94 7.38 17.13 5.95
C ASP A 94 6.03 16.51 5.57
N LEU A 95 5.09 16.55 6.52
CA LEU A 95 3.72 16.08 6.30
C LEU A 95 2.99 16.82 5.16
N GLU A 96 3.26 18.12 4.96
CA GLU A 96 2.61 18.89 3.87
C GLU A 96 3.14 18.48 2.50
N GLY A 97 4.45 18.24 2.38
CA GLY A 97 5.08 17.66 1.19
C GLY A 97 4.50 16.29 0.82
N LEU A 98 4.34 15.40 1.80
CA LEU A 98 3.69 14.10 1.60
C LEU A 98 2.23 14.27 1.12
N ILE A 99 1.45 15.15 1.75
CA ILE A 99 0.05 15.41 1.36
C ILE A 99 -0.04 15.97 -0.07
N ALA A 100 0.91 16.82 -0.49
CA ALA A 100 0.97 17.35 -1.85
C ALA A 100 1.25 16.26 -2.92
N LEU A 101 1.81 15.11 -2.53
CA LEU A 101 2.03 13.95 -3.39
C LEU A 101 0.84 12.99 -3.48
N VAL A 102 -0.22 13.16 -2.69
CA VAL A 102 -1.40 12.26 -2.71
C VAL A 102 -2.15 12.30 -4.05
N GLU A 103 -2.46 11.14 -4.62
CA GLU A 103 -3.39 10.97 -5.75
C GLU A 103 -4.68 10.30 -5.24
N TYR A 104 -5.68 11.13 -4.92
CA TYR A 104 -6.99 10.68 -4.48
C TYR A 104 -7.73 9.90 -5.58
N GLN A 105 -8.35 8.80 -5.18
CA GLN A 105 -9.14 7.93 -6.04
C GLN A 105 -10.58 8.45 -6.14
N GLN A 106 -11.20 8.30 -7.31
CA GLN A 106 -12.61 8.64 -7.53
C GLN A 106 -13.46 7.37 -7.45
N ALA A 107 -14.36 7.31 -6.48
CA ALA A 107 -15.18 6.13 -6.22
C ALA A 107 -16.65 6.51 -5.99
N GLY A 108 -17.59 5.67 -6.45
CA GLY A 108 -19.00 5.83 -6.13
C GLY A 108 -19.27 5.40 -4.68
N CYS A 109 -19.87 6.28 -3.87
CA CYS A 109 -20.14 5.99 -2.47
C CYS A 109 -21.33 5.03 -2.28
N THR A 110 -21.40 4.36 -1.12
CA THR A 110 -22.50 3.49 -0.70
C THR A 110 -23.05 3.86 0.67
N THR A 111 -24.33 3.55 0.92
CA THR A 111 -24.95 3.63 2.26
C THR A 111 -24.87 2.31 3.03
N VAL A 112 -24.53 1.21 2.37
CA VAL A 112 -24.26 -0.10 2.98
C VAL A 112 -22.76 -0.19 3.25
N GLY A 113 -22.38 -0.27 4.52
CA GLY A 113 -20.98 -0.47 4.91
C GLY A 113 -20.59 -1.94 4.79
N GLU A 114 -19.57 -2.22 3.97
CA GLU A 114 -18.95 -3.54 3.82
C GLU A 114 -17.43 -3.41 4.02
N VAL A 115 -16.82 -4.46 4.59
CA VAL A 115 -15.36 -4.55 4.79
C VAL A 115 -14.65 -4.53 3.44
N GLY A 116 -13.74 -3.57 3.22
CA GLY A 116 -13.12 -3.35 1.91
C GLY A 116 -14.08 -2.90 0.80
N GLY A 117 -15.33 -2.57 1.13
CA GLY A 117 -16.35 -2.09 0.20
C GLY A 117 -16.13 -0.63 -0.21
N PRO A 118 -16.91 -0.10 -1.17
CA PRO A 118 -16.82 1.29 -1.61
C PRO A 118 -16.97 2.30 -0.46
N PRO A 119 -16.46 3.53 -0.58
CA PRO A 119 -16.51 4.51 0.49
C PRO A 119 -17.94 4.85 0.92
N ARG A 120 -18.11 5.20 2.20
CA ARG A 120 -19.43 5.56 2.73
C ARG A 120 -19.89 6.93 2.23
N CYS A 121 -21.15 7.03 1.83
CA CYS A 121 -21.81 8.31 1.54
C CYS A 121 -22.01 9.12 2.82
N GLU A 122 -21.82 10.44 2.75
CA GLU A 122 -22.25 11.36 3.79
C GLU A 122 -23.78 11.51 3.82
N PRO A 123 -24.39 12.00 4.92
CA PRO A 123 -25.85 12.06 5.07
C PRO A 123 -26.60 12.86 4.00
N SER A 124 -25.91 13.76 3.29
CA SER A 124 -26.44 14.58 2.18
C SER A 124 -26.17 13.99 0.79
N GLU A 125 -25.40 12.91 0.67
CA GLU A 125 -24.98 12.33 -0.60
C GLU A 125 -25.86 11.12 -0.98
N PRO A 126 -26.51 11.12 -2.15
CA PRO A 126 -27.18 9.93 -2.67
C PRO A 126 -26.20 8.76 -2.91
N PRO A 127 -26.63 7.49 -2.75
CA PRO A 127 -25.86 6.33 -3.17
C PRO A 127 -25.37 6.44 -4.61
N GLY A 128 -24.09 6.10 -4.85
CA GLY A 128 -23.43 6.22 -6.15
C GLY A 128 -22.83 7.59 -6.45
N THR A 129 -22.94 8.57 -5.54
CA THR A 129 -22.23 9.86 -5.68
C THR A 129 -20.72 9.61 -5.78
N VAL A 130 -20.07 10.19 -6.79
CA VAL A 130 -18.62 10.07 -6.97
C VAL A 130 -17.92 10.97 -5.96
N VAL A 131 -17.06 10.37 -5.13
CA VAL A 131 -16.35 11.04 -4.05
C VAL A 131 -14.85 10.80 -4.18
N SER A 132 -14.08 11.81 -3.78
CA SER A 132 -12.62 11.80 -3.77
C SER A 132 -12.13 11.18 -2.46
N VAL A 133 -11.41 10.06 -2.53
CA VAL A 133 -11.00 9.28 -1.35
C VAL A 133 -9.58 8.75 -1.45
N PHE A 134 -8.94 8.60 -0.30
CA PHE A 134 -7.63 8.00 -0.13
C PHE A 134 -7.79 6.59 0.46
N PRO A 135 -7.38 5.53 -0.27
CA PRO A 135 -7.37 4.16 0.25
C PRO A 135 -6.40 4.01 1.43
N VAL A 136 -6.80 3.22 2.42
CA VAL A 136 -5.97 2.88 3.59
C VAL A 136 -6.22 1.42 3.98
N VAL A 137 -5.17 0.65 4.31
CA VAL A 137 -5.32 -0.66 4.98
C VAL A 137 -5.02 -0.50 6.47
N GLN A 138 -6.02 -0.77 7.30
CA GLN A 138 -5.87 -0.97 8.75
C GLN A 138 -6.46 -2.34 9.08
N CYS A 139 -5.71 -3.39 8.71
CA CYS A 139 -6.07 -4.82 8.71
C CYS A 139 -7.15 -5.19 7.69
N GLU A 140 -8.14 -4.32 7.55
CA GLU A 140 -9.15 -4.29 6.51
C GLU A 140 -8.95 -3.05 5.63
N GLY A 141 -9.43 -3.12 4.39
CA GLY A 141 -9.40 -1.98 3.49
C GLY A 141 -10.49 -0.96 3.85
N THR A 142 -10.13 0.32 3.90
CA THR A 142 -11.04 1.44 4.13
C THR A 142 -10.64 2.65 3.28
N PHE A 143 -11.45 3.71 3.36
CA PHE A 143 -11.30 4.94 2.57
C PHE A 143 -11.46 6.17 3.47
N LEU A 144 -10.50 7.09 3.39
CA LEU A 144 -10.57 8.40 4.05
C LEU A 144 -10.87 9.49 3.01
N ARG A 145 -11.60 10.55 3.40
CA ARG A 145 -11.70 11.77 2.57
C ARG A 145 -10.51 12.71 2.72
N ASP A 146 -9.78 12.56 3.82
CA ASP A 146 -8.54 13.28 4.12
C ASP A 146 -7.44 12.26 4.41
N ALA A 147 -6.35 12.31 3.64
CA ALA A 147 -5.19 11.44 3.83
C ALA A 147 -4.32 11.84 5.04
N ARG A 148 -4.45 13.07 5.54
CA ARG A 148 -3.60 13.66 6.58
C ARG A 148 -3.47 12.80 7.85
N PRO A 149 -4.53 12.21 8.45
CA PRO A 149 -4.38 11.39 9.64
C PRO A 149 -3.56 10.11 9.40
N ALA A 150 -3.65 9.52 8.21
CA ALA A 150 -2.93 8.30 7.86
C ALA A 150 -1.45 8.57 7.48
N LEU A 151 -1.12 9.79 7.03
CA LEU A 151 0.26 10.21 6.78
C LEU A 151 0.94 10.76 8.04
N ALA A 152 0.18 11.34 8.98
CA ALA A 152 0.70 11.85 10.25
C ALA A 152 1.34 10.76 11.12
N SER A 153 0.75 9.56 11.23
CA SER A 153 1.37 8.45 11.97
C SER A 153 2.61 7.86 11.27
N ILE A 154 2.74 8.08 9.96
CA ILE A 154 3.86 7.57 9.16
C ILE A 154 5.08 8.48 9.27
N VAL A 155 4.88 9.80 9.25
CA VAL A 155 5.96 10.79 9.31
C VAL A 155 6.63 10.86 10.69
N GLU A 156 5.96 10.37 11.73
CA GLU A 156 6.52 10.18 13.08
C GLU A 156 7.37 8.89 13.20
N GLY A 157 7.28 7.99 12.22
CA GLY A 157 7.96 6.70 12.22
C GLY A 157 9.41 6.76 11.71
N SER A 158 10.15 5.69 11.98
CA SER A 158 11.51 5.46 11.49
C SER A 158 11.49 4.61 10.20
N LEU A 159 12.31 4.94 9.20
CA LEU A 159 12.41 4.12 7.99
C LEU A 159 12.92 2.72 8.33
N TYR A 160 12.22 1.69 7.81
CA TYR A 160 12.57 0.29 8.00
C TYR A 160 13.10 -0.36 6.72
N ALA A 161 12.39 -0.19 5.60
CA ALA A 161 12.79 -0.75 4.31
C ALA A 161 12.11 -0.02 3.13
N VAL A 162 12.66 -0.17 1.94
CA VAL A 162 11.95 0.11 0.68
C VAL A 162 11.88 -1.15 -0.16
N VAL A 163 10.69 -1.49 -0.66
CA VAL A 163 10.49 -2.69 -1.50
C VAL A 163 9.79 -2.37 -2.82
N GLU A 164 10.14 -3.11 -3.87
CA GLU A 164 9.45 -3.09 -5.17
C GLU A 164 8.21 -3.99 -5.10
N LEU A 165 7.07 -3.50 -5.62
CA LEU A 165 5.84 -4.27 -5.70
C LEU A 165 5.75 -4.97 -7.07
N PRO A 166 5.29 -6.23 -7.12
CA PRO A 166 5.14 -6.93 -8.39
C PRO A 166 4.09 -6.21 -9.25
N ALA A 167 4.36 -6.06 -10.54
CA ALA A 167 3.40 -5.54 -11.51
C ALA A 167 2.17 -6.47 -11.61
N THR A 168 1.13 -6.20 -10.81
CA THR A 168 -0.10 -7.00 -10.81
C THR A 168 -1.09 -6.47 -11.84
N PRO A 169 -1.74 -7.33 -12.65
CA PRO A 169 -2.78 -6.92 -13.60
C PRO A 169 -4.14 -6.62 -12.91
N ARG A 170 -4.15 -6.44 -11.58
CA ARG A 170 -5.36 -6.29 -10.76
C ARG A 170 -5.26 -5.10 -9.82
N SER A 171 -5.18 -3.89 -10.35
CA SER A 171 -5.88 -2.79 -9.70
C SER A 171 -7.37 -3.13 -9.74
N VAL A 172 -8.00 -3.37 -8.59
CA VAL A 172 -9.46 -3.25 -8.54
C VAL A 172 -9.80 -1.76 -8.63
N PRO A 173 -11.00 -1.39 -9.12
CA PRO A 173 -11.39 0.03 -9.19
C PRO A 173 -11.10 0.73 -7.86
N TYR A 174 -10.66 1.99 -7.92
CA TYR A 174 -10.30 2.82 -6.75
C TYR A 174 -9.30 2.19 -5.74
N TRP A 175 -8.56 1.15 -6.13
CA TRP A 175 -7.55 0.49 -5.31
C TRP A 175 -6.26 0.21 -6.13
N PRO A 176 -5.43 1.23 -6.36
CA PRO A 176 -4.19 1.11 -7.14
C PRO A 176 -3.22 0.13 -6.47
N ALA A 177 -2.52 -0.67 -7.27
CA ALA A 177 -1.63 -1.71 -6.75
C ALA A 177 -0.35 -1.10 -6.12
N GLY A 178 0.21 -0.09 -6.78
CA GLY A 178 1.51 0.47 -6.47
C GLY A 178 2.65 -0.19 -7.26
N GLU A 179 3.73 0.56 -7.40
CA GLU A 179 5.03 0.15 -7.97
C GLU A 179 6.06 -0.03 -6.83
N TYR A 180 5.98 0.79 -5.78
CA TYR A 180 6.89 0.74 -4.64
C TYR A 180 6.14 0.85 -3.31
N ARG A 181 6.73 0.30 -2.26
CA ARG A 181 6.27 0.43 -0.88
C ARG A 181 7.43 0.89 0.00
N ILE A 182 7.30 2.06 0.61
CA ILE A 182 8.23 2.59 1.61
C ILE A 182 7.66 2.24 2.98
N ILE A 183 8.40 1.45 3.76
CA ILE A 183 7.94 0.87 5.03
C ILE A 183 8.61 1.61 6.18
N VAL A 184 7.81 2.11 7.12
CA VAL A 184 8.26 2.74 8.37
C VAL A 184 7.83 1.89 9.56
N LYS A 185 8.64 1.94 10.62
CA LYS A 185 8.33 1.36 11.93
C LYS A 185 8.00 2.50 12.90
N GLU A 186 6.82 2.44 13.53
CA GLU A 186 6.31 3.50 14.42
C GLU A 186 7.24 3.72 15.62
N THR A 187 7.58 2.66 16.36
CA THR A 187 8.60 2.69 17.42
C THR A 187 9.48 1.44 17.40
N PRO A 188 10.69 1.45 17.99
CA PRO A 188 11.52 0.24 18.10
C PRO A 188 10.81 -0.92 18.80
N GLU A 189 9.87 -0.64 19.70
CA GLU A 189 9.11 -1.62 20.49
C GLU A 189 7.81 -2.09 19.83
N ASN A 190 7.18 -1.29 18.97
CA ASN A 190 5.97 -1.71 18.26
C ASN A 190 6.35 -2.62 17.07
N PRO A 191 5.88 -3.88 17.00
CA PRO A 191 6.10 -4.73 15.83
C PRO A 191 5.30 -4.27 14.60
N GLN A 192 4.30 -3.40 14.76
CA GLN A 192 3.52 -2.88 13.65
C GLN A 192 4.34 -1.89 12.81
N GLY A 193 4.29 -2.10 11.50
CA GLY A 193 4.80 -1.15 10.52
C GLY A 193 3.67 -0.44 9.81
N HIS A 194 3.97 0.73 9.26
CA HIS A 194 3.15 1.39 8.25
C HIS A 194 3.90 1.43 6.93
N ALA A 195 3.18 1.66 5.84
CA ALA A 195 3.79 1.84 4.55
C ALA A 195 3.08 2.87 3.67
N ILE A 196 3.89 3.64 2.94
CA ILE A 196 3.44 4.48 1.82
C ILE A 196 3.53 3.65 0.54
N VAL A 197 2.44 3.59 -0.21
CA VAL A 197 2.40 2.95 -1.54
C VAL A 197 2.51 4.03 -2.60
N LEU A 198 3.51 3.90 -3.49
CA LEU A 198 3.77 4.83 -4.58
C LEU A 198 3.42 4.22 -5.94
N GLU A 199 2.84 5.03 -6.81
CA GLU A 199 2.63 4.72 -8.23
C GLU A 199 2.85 6.00 -9.04
N ARG A 200 3.65 5.94 -10.12
CA ARG A 200 3.97 7.09 -10.99
C ARG A 200 4.48 8.34 -10.24
N GLY A 201 5.13 8.11 -9.08
CA GLY A 201 5.60 9.16 -8.17
C GLY A 201 4.52 9.92 -7.40
N ARG A 202 3.34 9.33 -7.22
CA ARG A 202 2.27 9.81 -6.35
C ARG A 202 2.03 8.83 -5.20
N ILE A 203 1.61 9.35 -4.05
CA ILE A 203 1.16 8.54 -2.92
C ILE A 203 -0.29 8.12 -3.20
N VAL A 204 -0.52 6.81 -3.37
CA VAL A 204 -1.81 6.29 -3.86
C VAL A 204 -2.59 5.48 -2.81
N ARG A 205 -1.93 5.01 -1.76
CA ARG A 205 -2.51 4.30 -0.61
C ARG A 205 -1.51 4.31 0.56
N THR A 206 -1.99 4.09 1.79
CA THR A 206 -1.14 3.61 2.89
C THR A 206 -1.57 2.22 3.37
N ASP A 207 -0.60 1.39 3.76
CA ASP A 207 -0.82 0.06 4.33
C ASP A 207 -0.33 0.01 5.79
N SER A 208 -0.95 -0.79 6.66
CA SER A 208 -0.40 -1.12 7.99
C SER A 208 -0.22 -2.63 8.18
N GLY A 209 0.94 -3.04 8.66
CA GLY A 209 1.20 -4.42 9.09
C GLY A 209 0.58 -4.64 10.47
N CYS A 210 -0.65 -5.12 10.53
CA CYS A 210 -1.41 -5.15 11.79
C CYS A 210 -0.90 -6.17 12.82
N MET A 211 -0.34 -7.29 12.34
CA MET A 211 0.27 -8.29 13.22
C MET A 211 1.76 -7.97 13.42
N ASP A 212 2.45 -7.68 12.32
CA ASP A 212 3.87 -7.42 12.26
C ASP A 212 4.24 -6.66 10.97
N ILE A 213 5.44 -6.08 10.96
CA ILE A 213 6.06 -5.41 9.81
C ILE A 213 6.46 -6.40 8.69
N ASP A 214 6.66 -7.68 8.99
CA ASP A 214 7.03 -8.70 7.99
C ASP A 214 5.91 -8.91 6.98
N THR A 215 4.64 -8.77 7.36
CA THR A 215 3.50 -8.77 6.41
C THR A 215 3.61 -7.70 5.33
N LEU A 216 4.27 -6.57 5.60
CA LEU A 216 4.52 -5.52 4.61
C LEU A 216 5.69 -5.85 3.66
N MET A 217 6.56 -6.78 4.04
CA MET A 217 7.68 -7.28 3.24
C MET A 217 7.28 -8.38 2.24
N HIS A 218 6.00 -8.77 2.20
CA HIS A 218 5.51 -9.90 1.40
C HIS A 218 4.35 -9.52 0.46
N SER A 219 4.21 -10.30 -0.62
CA SER A 219 3.02 -10.37 -1.47
C SER A 219 2.46 -11.80 -1.42
N GLY A 220 1.47 -12.02 -0.56
CA GLY A 220 1.01 -13.36 -0.22
C GLY A 220 2.11 -14.13 0.53
N SER A 221 2.57 -15.26 -0.01
CA SER A 221 3.67 -16.05 0.56
C SER A 221 5.04 -15.77 -0.07
N LEU A 222 5.17 -14.75 -0.92
CA LEU A 222 6.43 -14.41 -1.59
C LEU A 222 7.04 -13.15 -0.97
N PRO A 223 8.34 -13.16 -0.59
CA PRO A 223 9.03 -11.95 -0.15
C PRO A 223 9.19 -10.98 -1.32
N LEU A 224 9.16 -9.68 -1.02
CA LEU A 224 9.33 -8.61 -1.99
C LEU A 224 10.83 -8.26 -2.17
N PRO A 225 11.26 -7.81 -3.37
CA PRO A 225 12.62 -7.32 -3.56
C PRO A 225 12.89 -6.07 -2.71
N VAL A 226 13.92 -6.11 -1.88
CA VAL A 226 14.35 -4.99 -1.04
C VAL A 226 15.34 -4.11 -1.81
N LEU A 227 15.08 -2.80 -1.83
CA LEU A 227 15.89 -1.78 -2.47
C LEU A 227 16.78 -1.02 -1.47
N LEU A 228 16.32 -0.92 -0.23
CA LEU A 228 16.99 -0.32 0.93
C LEU A 228 16.52 -1.01 2.21
#